data_AF-A0A534PI80-F1
#
_entry.id   AF-A0A534PI80-F1
#
_cell.length_a   1.000
_cell.length_b   1.000
_cell.length_c   1.000
_cell.angle_alpha   90.00
_cell.angle_beta   90.00
_cell.angle_gamma   90.00
#
_symmetry.space_group_name_H-M   'P 1'
#
loop_
_entity.id
_entity.type
_entity.pdbx_description
1 polymer ?
#
loop_
_entity_poly.entity_id
_entity_poly.type
_entity_poly.pdbx_seq_one_letter_code
_entity_poly.pdbx_strand_id
1 'polypeptide(L)'
;MLRAVLDANVYLSAIIQPGGTPGRLVERFLRDADFEIVLSPAILDEVLRALSYPKVRKLLRDVDGQLWFEDIVVLADLVVGARQLSGVCEDPDDDKYVAAALEGRAACVVTGDHAFLALKEYVGGAIVTPRSFLDLLGS
;
A
#
# COMPACT_ATOMS: atom_id res chain seq x y z
N MET A 1 -15.89 7.71 -0.05
CA MET A 1 -15.20 6.41 -0.11
C MET A 1 -13.97 6.49 0.78
N LEU A 2 -13.60 5.42 1.49
CA LEU A 2 -12.33 5.39 2.22
C LEU A 2 -11.18 5.41 1.21
N ARG A 3 -10.12 6.15 1.54
CA ARG A 3 -8.91 6.28 0.71
C ARG A 3 -7.73 5.80 1.52
N ALA A 4 -6.90 4.94 0.94
CA ALA A 4 -5.77 4.34 1.63
C ALA A 4 -4.51 4.33 0.78
N VAL A 5 -3.38 4.57 1.42
CA VAL A 5 -2.06 4.25 0.88
C VAL A 5 -1.67 2.88 1.43
N LEU A 6 -1.26 1.95 0.56
CA LEU A 6 -0.73 0.67 1.00
C LEU A 6 0.79 0.68 0.89
N ASP A 7 1.44 0.14 1.92
CA ASP A 7 2.89 -0.11 1.93
C ASP A 7 3.26 -1.16 0.86
N ALA A 8 4.46 -1.05 0.28
CA ALA A 8 5.02 -2.02 -0.66
C ALA A 8 4.95 -3.46 -0.12
N ASN A 9 5.20 -3.67 1.17
CA ASN A 9 5.13 -4.99 1.80
C ASN A 9 3.71 -5.60 1.78
N VAL A 10 2.66 -4.76 1.75
CA VAL A 10 1.26 -5.20 1.67
C VAL A 10 1.00 -5.78 0.28
N TYR A 11 1.46 -5.10 -0.79
CA TYR A 11 1.35 -5.63 -2.15
C TYR A 11 2.11 -6.94 -2.33
N LEU A 12 3.36 -7.01 -1.85
CA LEU A 12 4.14 -8.24 -1.90
C LEU A 12 3.43 -9.39 -1.16
N SER A 13 2.92 -9.11 0.03
CA SER A 13 2.19 -10.11 0.82
C SER A 13 0.89 -10.54 0.14
N ALA A 14 0.20 -9.62 -0.53
CA ALA A 14 -1.04 -9.88 -1.25
C ALA A 14 -0.82 -10.83 -2.44
N ILE A 15 0.19 -10.57 -3.26
CA ILE A 15 0.48 -11.42 -4.42
C ILE A 15 1.10 -12.77 -4.02
N ILE A 16 1.91 -12.81 -2.95
CA ILE A 16 2.51 -14.07 -2.46
C ILE A 16 1.45 -14.96 -1.79
N GLN A 17 0.51 -14.37 -1.04
CA GLN A 17 -0.54 -15.10 -0.32
C GLN A 17 -1.93 -14.47 -0.59
N PRO A 18 -2.54 -14.74 -1.76
CA PRO A 18 -3.82 -14.13 -2.16
C PRO A 18 -4.99 -14.40 -1.19
N GLY A 19 -5.01 -15.56 -0.53
CA GLY A 19 -6.02 -15.88 0.49
C GLY A 19 -5.76 -15.23 1.86
N GLY A 20 -4.62 -14.57 2.05
CA GLY A 20 -4.25 -13.88 3.28
C GLY A 20 -4.93 -12.51 3.42
N THR A 21 -4.73 -11.87 4.57
CA THR A 21 -5.34 -10.56 4.85
C THR A 21 -4.99 -9.49 3.80
N PRO A 22 -3.72 -9.30 3.38
CA PRO A 22 -3.39 -8.37 2.29
C PRO A 22 -3.99 -8.77 0.94
N GLY A 23 -4.06 -10.06 0.64
CA GLY A 23 -4.63 -10.56 -0.62
C GLY A 23 -6.12 -10.24 -0.74
N ARG A 24 -6.89 -10.49 0.32
CA ARG A 24 -8.31 -10.11 0.39
C ARG A 24 -8.53 -8.60 0.28
N LEU A 25 -7.63 -7.81 0.86
CA LEU A 25 -7.67 -6.35 0.78
C LEU A 25 -7.55 -5.87 -0.67
N VAL A 26 -6.55 -6.36 -1.40
CA VAL A 26 -6.37 -6.03 -2.83
C VAL A 26 -7.54 -6.57 -3.65
N GLU A 27 -8.05 -7.76 -3.35
CA GLU A 27 -9.23 -8.31 -4.04
C GLU A 27 -10.47 -7.42 -3.90
N ARG A 28 -10.76 -6.92 -2.69
CA ARG A 28 -11.88 -5.97 -2.48
C ARG A 28 -11.71 -4.67 -3.25
N PHE A 29 -10.49 -4.16 -3.33
CA PHE A 29 -10.20 -2.99 -4.17
C PHE A 29 -10.51 -3.26 -5.64
N LEU A 30 -10.04 -4.40 -6.18
CA LEU A 30 -10.19 -4.74 -7.59
C LEU A 30 -11.63 -5.13 -7.99
N ARG A 31 -12.40 -5.74 -7.09
CA ARG A 31 -13.72 -6.33 -7.42
C ARG A 31 -14.90 -5.49 -6.94
N ASP A 32 -14.82 -4.96 -5.72
CA ASP A 32 -15.97 -4.43 -5.00
C ASP A 32 -15.99 -2.90 -4.98
N ALA A 33 -14.84 -2.27 -5.27
CA ALA A 33 -14.65 -0.81 -5.17
C ALA A 33 -15.03 -0.23 -3.79
N ASP A 34 -14.82 -1.01 -2.72
CA ASP A 34 -15.13 -0.63 -1.32
C ASP A 34 -14.31 0.59 -0.83
N PHE A 35 -13.12 0.78 -1.41
CA PHE A 35 -12.19 1.86 -1.08
C PHE A 35 -11.32 2.21 -2.30
N GLU A 36 -10.61 3.33 -2.23
CA GLU A 36 -9.65 3.74 -3.26
C GLU A 36 -8.21 3.60 -2.74
N ILE A 37 -7.34 3.08 -3.59
CA ILE A 37 -5.90 3.09 -3.35
C ILE A 37 -5.32 4.41 -3.87
N VAL A 38 -4.49 5.04 -3.05
CA VAL A 38 -3.65 6.19 -3.42
C VAL A 38 -2.21 5.70 -3.64
N LEU A 39 -1.62 6.05 -4.78
CA LEU A 39 -0.23 5.79 -5.11
C LEU A 39 0.51 7.08 -5.42
N SER A 40 1.83 7.07 -5.24
CA SER A 40 2.74 8.10 -5.75
C SER A 40 3.83 7.44 -6.61
N PRO A 41 4.57 8.20 -7.44
CA PRO A 41 5.68 7.65 -8.23
C PRO A 41 6.71 6.91 -7.37
N ALA A 42 7.00 7.42 -6.17
CA ALA A 42 7.96 6.79 -5.26
C ALA A 42 7.49 5.42 -4.76
N ILE A 43 6.18 5.27 -4.47
CA ILE A 43 5.59 3.99 -4.05
C ILE A 43 5.54 3.02 -5.22
N LEU A 44 5.16 3.51 -6.41
CA LEU A 44 5.15 2.73 -7.64
C LEU A 44 6.53 2.10 -7.91
N ASP A 45 7.57 2.93 -7.90
CA ASP A 45 8.96 2.51 -8.12
C ASP A 45 9.42 1.49 -7.08
N GLU A 46 9.03 1.68 -5.82
CA GLU A 46 9.37 0.77 -4.74
C GLU A 46 8.74 -0.61 -4.94
N VAL A 47 7.44 -0.66 -5.25
CA VAL A 47 6.72 -1.92 -5.47
C VAL A 47 7.29 -2.66 -6.67
N LEU A 48 7.50 -1.97 -7.80
CA LEU A 48 8.07 -2.58 -9.01
C LEU A 48 9.48 -3.13 -8.77
N ARG A 49 10.33 -2.36 -8.08
CA ARG A 49 11.67 -2.82 -7.68
C ARG A 49 11.57 -4.04 -6.78
N ALA A 50 10.65 -4.04 -5.82
CA ALA A 50 10.48 -5.14 -4.89
C ALA A 50 10.00 -6.43 -5.58
N LEU A 51 9.07 -6.32 -6.53
CA LEU A 51 8.61 -7.42 -7.38
C LEU A 51 9.73 -7.99 -8.26
N SER A 52 10.69 -7.17 -8.68
CA SER A 52 11.83 -7.62 -9.48
C SER A 52 12.86 -8.46 -8.71
N TYR A 53 12.83 -8.45 -7.35
CA TYR A 53 13.84 -9.15 -6.56
C TYR A 53 13.82 -10.66 -6.80
N PRO A 54 14.97 -11.31 -7.02
CA PRO A 54 15.03 -12.74 -7.31
C PRO A 54 14.33 -13.63 -6.27
N LYS A 55 14.39 -13.25 -4.98
CA LYS A 55 13.70 -13.95 -3.90
C LYS A 55 12.18 -13.87 -4.02
N VAL A 56 11.64 -12.72 -4.43
CA VAL A 56 10.20 -12.51 -4.62
C VAL A 56 9.74 -13.27 -5.86
N ARG A 57 10.44 -13.10 -6.99
CA ARG A 57 10.13 -13.82 -8.24
C ARG A 57 10.07 -15.34 -8.06
N LYS A 58 10.94 -15.92 -7.23
CA LYS A 58 10.90 -17.35 -6.88
C LYS A 58 9.61 -17.77 -6.15
N LEU A 59 9.01 -16.87 -5.37
CA LEU A 59 7.75 -17.13 -4.64
C LEU A 59 6.54 -16.98 -5.56
N LEU A 60 6.59 -16.08 -6.54
CA LEU A 60 5.48 -15.80 -7.47
C LEU A 60 5.25 -16.94 -8.49
N ARG A 61 6.21 -17.86 -8.65
CA ARG A 61 6.16 -18.97 -9.60
C ARG A 61 5.85 -18.48 -11.03
N ASP A 62 4.62 -18.69 -11.49
CA ASP A 62 4.14 -18.37 -12.85
C ASP A 62 3.34 -17.07 -12.91
N VAL A 63 3.16 -16.37 -11.78
CA VAL A 63 2.47 -15.08 -11.75
C VAL A 63 3.43 -13.97 -12.16
N ASP A 64 3.05 -13.21 -13.17
CA ASP A 64 3.74 -11.97 -13.52
C ASP A 64 3.36 -10.87 -12.52
N GLY A 65 4.27 -10.61 -11.58
CA GLY A 65 4.05 -9.61 -10.54
C GLY A 65 3.93 -8.18 -11.07
N GLN A 66 4.61 -7.86 -12.18
CA GLN A 66 4.53 -6.53 -12.76
C GLN A 66 3.16 -6.33 -13.40
N LEU A 67 2.71 -7.29 -14.22
CA LEU A 67 1.38 -7.23 -14.85
C LEU A 67 0.27 -7.18 -13.79
N TRP A 68 0.40 -7.98 -12.72
CA TRP A 68 -0.54 -7.94 -11.60
C TRP A 68 -0.61 -6.56 -10.92
N PHE A 69 0.52 -5.88 -10.78
CA PHE A 69 0.55 -4.55 -10.16
C PHE A 69 0.06 -3.46 -11.14
N GLU A 70 0.28 -3.62 -12.44
CA GLU A 70 -0.27 -2.73 -13.46
C GLU A 70 -1.81 -2.67 -13.40
N ASP A 71 -2.49 -3.81 -13.17
CA ASP A 71 -3.94 -3.84 -12.98
C ASP A 71 -4.40 -2.97 -11.78
N ILE A 72 -3.61 -2.95 -10.70
CA ILE A 72 -3.88 -2.11 -9.53
C ILE A 72 -3.66 -0.64 -9.87
N VAL A 73 -2.56 -0.32 -10.55
CA VAL A 73 -2.19 1.05 -10.92
C VAL A 73 -3.24 1.69 -11.83
N VAL A 74 -3.83 0.92 -12.75
CA VAL A 74 -4.89 1.40 -13.66
C VAL A 74 -6.13 1.90 -12.89
N LEU A 75 -6.41 1.32 -11.73
CA LEU A 75 -7.58 1.65 -10.91
C LEU A 75 -7.25 2.62 -9.75
N ALA A 76 -5.98 2.74 -9.38
CA ALA A 76 -5.54 3.57 -8.27
C ALA A 76 -5.53 5.06 -8.62
N ASP A 77 -5.68 5.91 -7.61
CA ASP A 77 -5.45 7.35 -7.74
C ASP A 77 -3.95 7.65 -7.61
N LEU A 78 -3.32 7.96 -8.74
CA LEU A 78 -1.89 8.30 -8.79
C LEU A 78 -1.70 9.80 -8.58
N VAL A 79 -1.23 10.17 -7.40
CA VAL A 79 -0.84 11.56 -7.09
C VAL A 79 0.47 11.93 -7.76
N VAL A 80 0.74 13.23 -7.90
CA VAL A 80 1.94 13.74 -8.59
C VAL A 80 3.21 13.46 -7.79
N GLY A 81 3.11 13.35 -6.46
CA GLY A 81 4.26 13.17 -5.58
C GLY A 81 5.04 14.47 -5.37
N ALA A 82 4.34 15.61 -5.41
CA ALA A 82 4.94 16.93 -5.20
C ALA A 82 5.23 17.19 -3.72
N ARG A 83 4.55 16.50 -2.81
CA ARG A 83 4.81 16.61 -1.37
C ARG A 83 6.01 15.73 -1.00
N GLN A 84 7.01 16.36 -0.38
CA GLN A 84 8.13 15.65 0.26
C GLN A 84 8.09 15.94 1.76
N LEU A 85 8.20 14.87 2.55
CA LEU A 85 8.33 14.94 4.00
C LEU A 85 9.72 14.47 4.39
N SER A 86 10.19 14.91 5.55
CA SER A 86 11.45 14.48 6.13
C SER A 86 11.36 14.43 7.65
N GLY A 87 11.67 13.28 8.24
CA GLY A 87 11.72 13.08 9.68
C GLY A 87 10.35 12.92 10.33
N VAL A 88 9.35 12.40 9.60
CA VAL A 88 8.05 12.05 10.18
C VAL A 88 8.10 10.63 10.78
N CYS A 89 8.74 9.71 10.06
CA CYS A 89 8.94 8.33 10.46
C CYS A 89 10.36 8.09 10.98
N GLU A 90 10.54 7.02 11.78
CA GLU A 90 11.88 6.60 12.24
C GLU A 90 12.76 6.13 11.08
N ASP A 91 12.17 5.39 10.13
CA ASP A 91 12.77 5.14 8.83
C ASP A 91 12.40 6.28 7.87
N PRO A 92 13.37 7.07 7.38
CA PRO A 92 13.10 8.14 6.42
C PRO A 92 12.46 7.65 5.12
N ASP A 93 12.58 6.37 4.77
CA ASP A 93 11.94 5.82 3.58
C ASP A 93 10.39 5.81 3.75
N ASP A 94 9.89 5.56 4.96
CA ASP A 94 8.44 5.50 5.24
C ASP A 94 7.71 6.84 5.07
N ASP A 95 8.45 7.96 5.13
CA ASP A 95 7.92 9.31 4.93
C ASP A 95 7.17 9.44 3.59
N LYS A 96 7.55 8.64 2.57
CA LYS A 96 6.89 8.65 1.25
C LYS A 96 5.43 8.20 1.32
N TYR A 97 5.10 7.27 2.21
CA TYR A 97 3.73 6.77 2.38
C TYR A 97 2.86 7.83 3.06
N VAL A 98 3.39 8.51 4.08
CA VAL A 98 2.71 9.64 4.74
C VAL A 98 2.55 10.82 3.77
N ALA A 99 3.57 11.11 2.95
CA ALA A 99 3.52 12.16 1.95
C ALA A 99 2.42 11.90 0.91
N ALA A 100 2.37 10.68 0.35
CA ALA A 100 1.33 10.26 -0.58
C ALA A 100 -0.06 10.32 0.06
N ALA A 101 -0.17 9.90 1.32
CA ALA A 101 -1.43 9.92 2.05
C ALA A 101 -1.95 11.35 2.25
N LEU A 102 -1.08 12.28 2.61
CA LEU A 102 -1.42 13.70 2.71
C LEU A 102 -1.82 14.32 1.37
N GLU A 103 -1.07 14.04 0.31
CA GLU A 103 -1.33 14.58 -1.03
C GLU A 103 -2.64 14.04 -1.60
N GLY A 104 -2.86 12.73 -1.47
CA GLY A 104 -4.07 12.05 -1.92
C GLY A 104 -5.20 12.03 -0.91
N ARG A 105 -5.12 12.79 0.20
CA ARG A 105 -6.16 12.84 1.25
C ARG A 105 -6.64 11.44 1.69
N ALA A 106 -5.69 10.50 1.79
CA ALA A 106 -5.97 9.18 2.33
C ALA A 106 -6.29 9.30 3.82
N ALA A 107 -7.25 8.53 4.29
CA ALA A 107 -7.57 8.45 5.71
C ALA A 107 -6.71 7.40 6.43
N CYS A 108 -6.08 6.50 5.67
CA CYS A 108 -5.29 5.41 6.21
C CYS A 108 -3.99 5.21 5.43
N VAL A 109 -2.90 4.95 6.16
CA VAL A 109 -1.73 4.23 5.63
C VAL A 109 -1.83 2.80 6.17
N VAL A 110 -1.72 1.81 5.29
CA VAL A 110 -1.87 0.40 5.64
C VAL A 110 -0.50 -0.27 5.51
N THR A 111 0.01 -0.79 6.62
CA THR A 111 1.34 -1.42 6.67
C THR A 111 1.36 -2.61 7.63
N GLY A 112 2.24 -3.58 7.35
CA GLY A 112 2.60 -4.65 8.27
C GLY A 112 3.82 -4.35 9.13
N ASP A 113 4.50 -3.22 8.93
CA ASP A 113 5.72 -2.86 9.64
C ASP A 113 5.42 -2.37 11.06
N HIS A 114 6.02 -3.02 12.06
CA HIS A 114 5.79 -2.69 13.47
C HIS A 114 6.36 -1.34 13.89
N ALA A 115 7.49 -0.92 13.33
CA ALA A 115 8.07 0.39 13.60
C ALA A 115 7.20 1.48 12.99
N PHE A 116 6.73 1.29 11.75
CA PHE A 116 5.83 2.26 11.13
C PHE A 116 4.47 2.33 11.85
N LEU A 117 3.92 1.19 12.26
CA LEU A 117 2.69 1.14 13.09
C LEU A 117 2.84 1.84 14.45
N ALA A 118 4.07 1.96 14.99
CA ALA A 118 4.30 2.61 16.28
C ALA A 118 3.98 4.11 16.25
N LEU A 119 4.02 4.74 15.07
CA LEU A 119 3.59 6.12 14.85
C LEU A 119 2.08 6.30 15.07
N LYS A 120 1.28 5.24 14.85
CA LYS A 120 -0.19 5.14 15.00
C LYS A 120 -1.02 6.06 14.12
N GLU A 121 -0.66 7.33 14.01
CA GLU A 121 -1.41 8.37 13.30
C GLU A 121 -0.45 9.36 12.65
N TYR A 122 -0.91 9.99 11.58
CA TYR A 122 -0.26 11.14 10.95
C TYR A 122 -1.27 12.27 10.81
N VAL A 123 -0.81 13.45 10.40
CA VAL A 123 -1.71 14.57 10.13
C VAL A 123 -2.70 14.15 9.03
N GLY A 124 -3.97 13.99 9.36
CA GLY A 124 -5.02 13.66 8.39
C GLY A 124 -5.44 12.19 8.32
N GLY A 125 -4.83 11.28 9.09
CA GLY A 125 -5.25 9.87 9.08
C GLY A 125 -4.54 8.96 10.07
N ALA A 126 -4.88 7.68 10.00
CA ALA A 126 -4.33 6.63 10.87
C ALA A 126 -3.37 5.70 10.12
N ILE A 127 -2.45 5.09 10.85
CA ILE A 127 -1.55 4.04 10.35
C ILE A 127 -2.04 2.73 10.96
N VAL A 128 -2.48 1.81 10.10
CA VAL A 128 -3.24 0.63 10.52
C VAL A 128 -2.70 -0.64 9.88
N THR A 129 -2.97 -1.77 10.52
CA THR A 129 -2.67 -3.08 9.92
C THR A 129 -3.66 -3.39 8.78
N PRO A 130 -3.30 -4.27 7.82
CA PRO A 130 -4.26 -4.77 6.83
C PRO A 130 -5.52 -5.36 7.44
N ARG A 131 -5.42 -6.00 8.62
CA ARG A 131 -6.58 -6.57 9.32
C ARG A 131 -7.49 -5.47 9.83
N SER A 132 -6.92 -4.50 10.54
CA SER A 132 -7.68 -3.36 11.07
C SER A 132 -8.37 -2.57 9.96
N PHE A 133 -7.70 -2.39 8.81
CA PHE A 133 -8.32 -1.72 7.67
C PHE A 133 -9.47 -2.51 7.07
N LEU A 134 -9.35 -3.84 6.91
CA LEU A 134 -10.48 -4.67 6.49
C LEU A 134 -11.67 -4.57 7.45
N ASP A 135 -11.42 -4.54 8.76
CA ASP A 135 -12.47 -4.39 9.76
C ASP A 135 -13.21 -3.04 9.61
N LEU A 136 -12.50 -1.95 9.25
CA LEU A 136 -13.09 -0.65 8.93
C LEU A 136 -14.00 -0.68 7.69
N LEU A 137 -13.75 -1.59 6.75
CA LEU A 137 -14.60 -1.82 5.57
C LEU A 137 -15.82 -2.72 5.86
N GLY A 138 -16.04 -3.12 7.11
CA GLY A 138 -17.18 -3.94 7.51
C GLY A 138 -16.97 -5.44 7.30
N SER A 139 -15.82 -5.96 7.75
CA SER A 139 -15.44 -7.39 7.66
C SER A 139 -15.64 -8.17 8.95
#